data_AF-A0AAW0QNB0-F1
#
_entry.id   AF-A0AAW0QNB0-F1
#
_cell.length_a   1.000
_cell.length_b   1.000
_cell.length_c   1.000
_cell.angle_alpha   90.00
_cell.angle_beta   90.00
_cell.angle_gamma   90.00
#
_symmetry.space_group_name_H-M   'P 1'
#
loop_
_entity.id
_entity.type
_entity.pdbx_description
1 polymer ?
#
loop_
_entity_poly.entity_id
_entity_poly.type
_entity_poly.pdbx_seq_one_letter_code
_entity_poly.pdbx_strand_id
1 'polypeptide(L)'
;MTAIERPPTSLGDIDEESVALILELQRQDGELLGSAAKGKQLEGSALSDSEMALNLHLEELSMASVSFSDHKIAKSIQTAIREDADTLKKLSDEELMATQDRNLSLELSGNPASKSEDVGAAPPEGVGIVEDGDAELIEKMTCIYVTGEHDGLQEGSVAGQEAEGSAWAASRPHRPRECISCGDRYHFTDVSRAPCQHEYCRQCLRQLFEGSMLDESMFPPRCCKRPLPLDKNLLFLPEEVVKTFREKAVEFSTPNRTYCHRTGCLAFIPPSRYVNGVAHCRDCAASTCVSCKGISHKGDCPHDESLQQVIDLARSEGWQRCQNCWTMVELGTGCYHMTCRCGSQFCYLCGTPYVLNYRGILAKQCHCAEWDEHRLLERAEEIDGRDHVDQVLVDDVAVANAHAERINRIMQNLRENHECDHLRWRGRPGPRECEECGDEMPLFIYECRQCNIMACRRCRYNRL
;
A
#
# COMPACT_ATOMS: atom_id res chain seq x y z
N MET A 1 -50.75 -19.42 53.52
CA MET A 1 -50.56 -18.09 52.91
C MET A 1 -49.38 -18.23 51.98
N THR A 2 -49.67 -18.63 50.75
CA THR A 2 -48.71 -18.82 49.66
C THR A 2 -48.16 -17.45 49.27
N ALA A 3 -46.83 -17.31 49.34
CA ALA A 3 -46.15 -16.11 48.90
C ALA A 3 -46.39 -15.95 47.39
N ILE A 4 -46.99 -14.82 47.03
CA ILE A 4 -47.18 -14.42 45.64
C ILE A 4 -45.83 -13.84 45.21
N GLU A 5 -45.09 -14.60 44.41
CA GLU A 5 -43.87 -14.12 43.75
C GLU A 5 -44.26 -12.95 42.84
N ARG A 6 -43.57 -11.83 43.04
CA ARG A 6 -43.74 -10.62 42.22
C ARG A 6 -42.98 -10.80 40.90
N PRO A 7 -43.50 -10.29 39.77
CA PRO A 7 -42.83 -10.41 38.48
C PRO A 7 -41.51 -9.62 38.45
N PRO A 8 -40.49 -10.12 37.74
CA PRO A 8 -39.18 -9.47 37.63
C PRO A 8 -39.30 -8.09 36.95
N THR A 9 -38.52 -7.11 37.42
CA THR A 9 -38.62 -5.69 37.03
C THR A 9 -37.48 -5.21 36.12
N SER A 10 -36.58 -6.12 35.72
CA SER A 10 -35.45 -5.87 34.82
C SER A 10 -35.17 -7.11 33.98
N LEU A 11 -34.75 -6.94 32.71
CA LEU A 11 -34.37 -8.05 31.82
C LEU A 11 -33.07 -8.76 32.26
N GLY A 12 -32.26 -8.11 33.12
CA GLY A 12 -30.99 -8.65 33.61
C GLY A 12 -31.11 -9.70 34.73
N ASP A 13 -32.30 -9.82 35.34
CA ASP A 13 -32.57 -10.77 36.44
C ASP A 13 -33.15 -12.12 35.93
N ILE A 14 -33.27 -12.28 34.61
CA ILE A 14 -33.86 -13.46 33.98
C ILE A 14 -32.74 -14.44 33.62
N ASP A 15 -32.82 -15.68 34.10
CA ASP A 15 -31.84 -16.69 33.77
C ASP A 15 -31.81 -17.00 32.26
N GLU A 16 -30.68 -17.48 31.77
CA GLU A 16 -30.46 -17.72 30.34
C GLU A 16 -31.50 -18.66 29.71
N GLU A 17 -32.00 -19.64 30.46
CA GLU A 17 -32.99 -20.60 29.97
C GLU A 17 -34.37 -19.94 29.84
N SER A 18 -34.71 -19.06 30.78
CA SER A 18 -35.89 -18.22 30.73
C SER A 18 -35.85 -17.20 29.58
N VAL A 19 -34.71 -16.56 29.30
CA VAL A 19 -34.57 -15.63 28.16
C VAL A 19 -34.77 -16.36 26.82
N ALA A 20 -34.14 -17.52 26.66
CA ALA A 20 -34.32 -18.35 25.46
C ALA A 20 -35.79 -18.77 25.27
N LEU A 21 -36.46 -19.15 26.36
CA LEU A 21 -37.87 -19.52 26.33
C LEU A 21 -38.77 -18.33 25.99
N ILE A 22 -38.50 -17.14 26.53
CA ILE A 22 -39.26 -15.92 26.22
C ILE A 22 -39.17 -15.58 24.73
N LEU A 23 -37.97 -15.59 24.15
CA LEU A 23 -37.77 -15.31 22.73
C LEU A 23 -38.51 -16.32 21.84
N GLU A 24 -38.46 -17.60 22.22
CA GLU A 24 -39.15 -18.66 21.48
C GLU A 24 -40.68 -18.52 21.57
N LEU A 25 -41.23 -18.19 22.73
CA LEU A 25 -42.66 -17.96 22.90
C LEU A 25 -43.14 -16.72 22.11
N GLN A 26 -42.39 -15.61 22.15
CA GLN A 26 -42.73 -14.41 21.36
C GLN A 26 -42.70 -14.68 19.86
N ARG A 27 -41.74 -15.50 19.38
CA ARG A 27 -41.67 -15.92 17.99
C ARG A 27 -42.89 -16.76 17.60
N GLN A 28 -43.25 -17.74 18.42
CA GLN A 28 -44.44 -18.58 18.19
C GLN A 28 -45.73 -17.75 18.16
N ASP A 29 -45.88 -16.79 19.08
CA ASP A 29 -47.02 -15.88 19.09
C ASP A 29 -47.09 -15.01 17.82
N GLY A 30 -45.96 -14.49 17.36
CA GLY A 30 -45.87 -13.73 16.10
C GLY A 30 -46.23 -14.58 14.88
N GLU A 31 -45.78 -15.83 14.82
CA GLU A 31 -46.12 -16.78 13.75
C GLU A 31 -47.61 -17.14 13.75
N LEU A 32 -48.21 -17.31 14.93
CA LEU A 32 -49.65 -17.54 15.08
C LEU A 32 -50.45 -16.34 14.58
N LEU A 33 -50.05 -15.12 14.94
CA LEU A 33 -50.67 -13.88 14.46
C LEU A 33 -50.54 -13.75 12.93
N GLY A 34 -49.38 -14.08 12.37
CA GLY A 34 -49.14 -14.06 10.93
C GLY A 34 -49.97 -15.11 10.17
N SER A 35 -50.13 -16.30 10.75
CA SER A 35 -50.97 -17.36 10.15
C SER A 35 -52.46 -17.04 10.19
N ALA A 36 -52.93 -16.36 11.24
CA ALA A 36 -54.32 -15.90 11.36
C ALA A 36 -54.67 -14.76 10.40
N ALA A 37 -53.66 -14.01 9.91
CA ALA A 37 -53.85 -12.90 8.97
C ALA A 37 -53.95 -13.33 7.50
N LYS A 38 -53.39 -14.50 7.14
CA LYS A 38 -53.23 -15.02 5.75
C LYS A 38 -54.51 -15.32 4.93
N GLY A 39 -55.69 -14.90 5.39
CA GLY A 39 -56.97 -15.13 4.70
C GLY A 39 -57.83 -13.90 4.45
N LYS A 40 -57.36 -12.69 4.80
CA LYS A 40 -58.18 -11.47 4.77
C LYS A 40 -57.96 -10.55 3.57
N GLN A 41 -57.03 -10.86 2.66
CA GLN A 41 -56.69 -10.01 1.52
C GLN A 41 -56.76 -10.72 0.17
N LEU A 42 -56.97 -9.95 -0.90
CA LEU A 42 -57.00 -10.41 -2.29
C LEU A 42 -55.59 -10.83 -2.75
N GLU A 43 -55.48 -11.97 -3.44
CA GLU A 43 -54.24 -12.43 -4.06
C GLU A 43 -53.59 -11.34 -4.94
N GLY A 44 -52.35 -10.97 -4.63
CA GLY A 44 -51.56 -9.99 -5.39
C GLY A 44 -51.55 -8.54 -4.84
N SER A 45 -52.15 -8.29 -3.68
CA SER A 45 -52.04 -7.00 -2.99
C SER A 45 -50.71 -6.84 -2.24
N ALA A 46 -50.19 -5.61 -2.18
CA ALA A 46 -49.01 -5.28 -1.41
C ALA A 46 -49.26 -5.51 0.09
N LEU A 47 -48.26 -6.01 0.82
CA LEU A 47 -48.34 -6.22 2.27
C LEU A 47 -48.83 -4.96 2.98
N SER A 48 -49.79 -5.11 3.90
CA SER A 48 -50.20 -4.02 4.76
C SER A 48 -49.08 -3.59 5.71
N ASP A 49 -49.10 -2.34 6.16
CA ASP A 49 -48.14 -1.82 7.15
C ASP A 49 -48.09 -2.71 8.41
N SER A 50 -49.22 -3.27 8.83
CA SER A 50 -49.29 -4.21 9.95
C SER A 50 -48.62 -5.56 9.68
N GLU A 51 -48.71 -6.08 8.45
CA GLU A 51 -48.03 -7.33 8.07
C GLU A 51 -46.52 -7.09 7.90
N MET A 52 -46.13 -5.93 7.37
CA MET A 52 -44.72 -5.53 7.28
C MET A 52 -44.09 -5.37 8.66
N ALA A 53 -44.79 -4.69 9.59
CA ALA A 53 -44.32 -4.53 10.97
C ALA A 53 -44.19 -5.88 11.69
N LEU A 54 -45.13 -6.81 11.48
CA LEU A 54 -45.06 -8.15 12.06
C LEU A 54 -43.88 -8.96 11.49
N ASN A 55 -43.61 -8.86 10.18
CA ASN A 55 -42.47 -9.52 9.56
C ASN A 55 -41.14 -8.99 10.10
N LEU A 56 -40.99 -7.66 10.22
CA LEU A 56 -39.80 -7.04 10.81
C LEU A 56 -39.62 -7.47 12.27
N HIS A 57 -40.70 -7.53 13.05
CA HIS A 57 -40.63 -7.99 14.43
C HIS A 57 -40.19 -9.47 14.54
N LEU A 58 -40.72 -10.35 13.68
CA LEU A 58 -40.28 -11.74 13.61
C LEU A 58 -38.81 -11.86 13.20
N GLU A 59 -38.34 -11.01 12.28
CA GLU A 59 -36.93 -10.94 11.88
C GLU A 59 -36.05 -10.49 13.07
N GLU A 60 -36.46 -9.44 13.80
CA GLU A 60 -35.78 -8.99 15.03
C GLU A 60 -35.68 -10.10 16.08
N LEU A 61 -36.79 -10.81 16.36
CA LEU A 61 -36.81 -11.94 17.30
C LEU A 61 -35.87 -13.07 16.85
N SER A 62 -35.79 -13.34 15.54
CA SER A 62 -34.88 -14.34 14.99
C SER A 62 -33.42 -13.95 15.18
N MET A 63 -33.07 -12.68 14.93
CA MET A 63 -31.72 -12.16 15.16
C MET A 63 -31.35 -12.19 16.64
N ALA A 64 -32.29 -11.81 17.52
CA ALA A 64 -32.09 -11.86 18.97
C ALA A 64 -31.83 -13.30 19.47
N SER A 65 -32.55 -14.29 18.95
CA SER A 65 -32.35 -15.71 19.27
C SER A 65 -30.96 -16.23 18.85
N VAL A 66 -30.51 -15.85 17.65
CA VAL A 66 -29.15 -16.18 17.17
C VAL A 66 -28.10 -15.53 18.05
N SER A 67 -28.22 -14.21 18.32
CA SER A 67 -27.29 -13.48 19.18
C SER A 67 -27.19 -14.08 20.59
N PHE A 68 -28.32 -14.54 21.14
CA PHE A 68 -28.36 -15.17 22.45
C PHE A 68 -27.68 -16.55 22.44
N SER A 69 -27.92 -17.34 21.40
CA SER A 69 -27.26 -18.64 21.21
C SER A 69 -25.75 -18.49 21.07
N ASP A 70 -25.29 -17.49 20.31
CA ASP A 70 -23.87 -17.16 20.14
C ASP A 70 -23.23 -16.75 21.48
N HIS A 71 -23.92 -15.93 22.27
CA HIS A 71 -23.47 -15.55 23.61
C HIS A 71 -23.30 -16.77 24.54
N LYS A 72 -24.27 -17.70 24.52
CA LYS A 72 -24.18 -18.96 25.28
C LYS A 72 -22.98 -19.80 24.87
N ILE A 73 -22.72 -19.92 23.57
CA ILE A 73 -21.55 -20.64 23.05
C ILE A 73 -20.26 -19.95 23.51
N ALA A 74 -20.17 -18.62 23.38
CA ALA A 74 -19.00 -17.86 23.80
C ALA A 74 -18.71 -18.04 25.31
N LYS A 75 -19.74 -17.98 26.16
CA LYS A 75 -19.63 -18.21 27.60
C LYS A 75 -19.16 -19.63 27.93
N SER A 76 -19.69 -20.63 27.23
CA SER A 76 -19.29 -22.04 27.38
C SER A 76 -17.82 -22.25 27.00
N ILE A 77 -17.40 -21.74 25.83
CA ILE A 77 -16.01 -21.81 25.35
C ILE A 77 -15.07 -21.17 26.37
N GLN A 78 -15.40 -19.98 26.86
CA GLN A 78 -14.56 -19.30 27.85
C GLN A 78 -14.46 -20.08 29.16
N THR A 79 -15.58 -20.65 29.63
CA THR A 79 -15.59 -21.45 30.86
C THR A 79 -14.66 -22.65 30.72
N ALA A 80 -14.75 -23.37 29.60
CA ALA A 80 -13.84 -24.48 29.29
C ALA A 80 -12.37 -24.02 29.23
N ILE A 81 -12.08 -22.91 28.53
CA ILE A 81 -10.71 -22.36 28.48
C ILE A 81 -10.18 -22.04 29.88
N ARG A 82 -11.00 -21.43 30.75
CA ARG A 82 -10.60 -21.04 32.11
C ARG A 82 -10.37 -22.25 33.00
N GLU A 83 -11.24 -23.26 32.92
CA GLU A 83 -11.13 -24.49 33.71
C GLU A 83 -9.95 -25.36 33.26
N ASP A 84 -9.71 -25.40 31.94
CA ASP A 84 -8.66 -26.23 31.35
C ASP A 84 -7.29 -25.53 31.29
N ALA A 85 -7.22 -24.21 31.54
CA ALA A 85 -6.01 -23.40 31.37
C ALA A 85 -4.76 -24.01 32.06
N ASP A 86 -4.90 -24.41 33.33
CA ASP A 86 -3.79 -24.98 34.10
C ASP A 86 -3.37 -26.36 33.57
N THR A 87 -4.34 -27.15 33.11
CA THR A 87 -4.09 -28.48 32.53
C THR A 87 -3.40 -28.37 31.18
N LEU A 88 -3.89 -27.49 30.30
CA LEU A 88 -3.31 -27.22 29.00
C LEU A 88 -1.87 -26.70 29.13
N LYS A 89 -1.62 -25.81 30.09
CA LYS A 89 -0.27 -25.31 30.35
C LYS A 89 0.68 -26.43 30.77
N LYS A 90 0.28 -27.30 31.70
CA LYS A 90 1.09 -28.45 32.12
C LYS A 90 1.40 -29.39 30.97
N LEU A 91 0.40 -29.72 30.14
CA LEU A 91 0.58 -30.58 28.97
C LEU A 91 1.55 -29.96 27.95
N SER A 92 1.44 -28.64 27.74
CA SER A 92 2.36 -27.92 26.85
C SER A 92 3.80 -27.90 27.39
N ASP A 93 3.97 -27.71 28.69
CA ASP A 93 5.30 -27.76 29.34
C ASP A 93 5.90 -29.17 29.26
N GLU A 94 5.10 -30.22 29.46
CA GLU A 94 5.50 -31.63 29.33
C GLU A 94 5.92 -31.98 27.89
N GLU A 95 5.17 -31.51 26.88
CA GLU A 95 5.49 -31.71 25.47
C GLU A 95 6.78 -30.98 25.06
N LEU A 96 6.99 -29.77 25.58
CA LEU A 96 8.21 -29.01 25.35
C LEU A 96 9.43 -29.73 25.94
N MET A 97 9.31 -30.24 27.16
CA MET A 97 10.37 -31.04 27.80
C MET A 97 10.66 -32.30 26.97
N ALA A 98 9.63 -33.04 26.54
CA ALA A 98 9.81 -34.24 25.72
C ALA A 98 10.50 -33.94 24.38
N THR A 99 10.19 -32.80 23.76
CA THR A 99 10.83 -32.34 22.52
C THR A 99 12.31 -32.00 22.74
N GLN A 100 12.61 -31.31 23.84
CA GLN A 100 13.99 -30.97 24.21
C GLN A 100 14.83 -32.23 24.49
N ASP A 101 14.27 -33.18 25.25
CA ASP A 101 14.93 -34.45 25.57
C ASP A 101 15.21 -35.27 24.31
N ARG A 102 14.25 -35.29 23.37
CA ARG A 102 14.44 -35.93 22.06
C ARG A 102 15.58 -35.29 21.28
N ASN A 103 15.61 -33.96 21.20
CA ASN A 103 16.65 -33.24 20.48
C ASN A 103 18.03 -33.48 21.10
N LEU A 104 18.14 -33.42 22.43
CA LEU A 104 19.38 -33.70 23.13
C LEU A 104 19.85 -35.15 22.90
N SER A 105 18.93 -36.11 22.89
CA SER A 105 19.23 -37.51 22.60
C SER A 105 19.78 -37.71 21.17
N LEU A 106 19.21 -36.99 20.19
CA LEU A 106 19.69 -36.99 18.80
C LEU A 106 21.09 -36.36 18.67
N GLU A 107 21.39 -35.29 19.43
CA GLU A 107 22.72 -34.68 19.46
C GLU A 107 23.78 -35.59 20.08
N LEU A 108 23.44 -36.28 21.18
CA LEU A 108 24.36 -37.18 21.89
C LEU A 108 24.63 -38.49 21.15
N SER A 109 23.71 -38.93 20.29
CA SER A 109 23.84 -40.20 19.55
C SER A 109 24.75 -40.10 18.31
N GLY A 110 25.31 -38.92 18.01
CA GLY A 110 26.51 -38.75 17.19
C GLY A 110 26.41 -39.23 15.74
N ASN A 111 25.20 -39.41 15.20
CA ASN A 111 25.00 -39.90 13.84
C ASN A 111 24.75 -38.74 12.86
N PRO A 112 25.70 -38.38 11.98
CA PRO A 112 25.54 -37.27 11.04
C PRO A 112 24.52 -37.54 9.92
N ALA A 113 23.90 -38.73 9.90
CA ALA A 113 22.95 -39.17 8.87
C ALA A 113 21.46 -38.99 9.23
N SER A 114 21.12 -38.39 10.37
CA SER A 114 19.73 -38.05 10.72
C SER A 114 19.49 -36.54 10.78
N LYS A 115 20.08 -35.79 9.83
CA LYS A 115 19.49 -34.52 9.41
C LYS A 115 18.31 -34.84 8.49
N SER A 116 17.24 -35.42 9.05
CA SER A 116 15.96 -35.36 8.38
C SER A 116 15.53 -33.90 8.41
N GLU A 117 15.33 -33.35 7.22
CA GLU A 117 14.53 -32.15 7.02
C GLU A 117 13.23 -32.33 7.79
N ASP A 118 13.09 -31.66 8.93
CA ASP A 118 11.77 -31.29 9.40
C ASP A 118 11.62 -29.80 9.22
N VAL A 119 10.59 -29.51 8.45
CA VAL A 119 10.17 -28.18 8.00
C VAL A 119 9.88 -27.37 9.24
N GLY A 120 10.27 -26.08 9.21
CA GLY A 120 10.22 -25.20 10.36
C GLY A 120 8.92 -25.30 11.16
N ALA A 121 9.00 -25.95 12.31
CA ALA A 121 8.26 -25.53 13.47
C ALA A 121 9.21 -24.61 14.24
N ALA A 122 9.24 -23.34 13.84
CA ALA A 122 9.38 -22.31 14.85
C ALA A 122 8.40 -22.66 15.98
N PRO A 123 8.72 -22.43 17.26
CA PRO A 123 7.70 -22.52 18.30
C PRO A 123 6.47 -21.77 17.78
N PRO A 124 5.24 -22.27 17.93
CA PRO A 124 4.09 -21.48 17.53
C PRO A 124 4.25 -20.11 18.19
N GLU A 125 4.59 -19.11 17.39
CA GLU A 125 4.40 -17.71 17.71
C GLU A 125 2.89 -17.59 17.88
N GLY A 126 2.42 -17.91 19.10
CA GLY A 126 1.03 -18.30 19.30
C GLY A 126 0.69 -18.73 20.73
N VAL A 127 1.64 -19.24 21.52
CA VAL A 127 1.53 -19.13 22.99
C VAL A 127 2.35 -17.92 23.39
N GLY A 128 1.90 -16.76 22.92
CA GLY A 128 2.39 -15.50 23.46
C GLY A 128 2.19 -15.57 24.97
N ILE A 129 3.27 -15.33 25.72
CA ILE A 129 3.13 -14.62 26.98
C ILE A 129 2.19 -13.47 26.62
N VAL A 130 0.93 -13.53 27.08
CA VAL A 130 0.02 -12.40 26.95
C VAL A 130 0.80 -11.24 27.52
N GLU A 131 1.20 -10.30 26.67
CA GLU A 131 1.81 -9.07 27.15
C GLU A 131 0.86 -8.52 28.19
N ASP A 132 1.36 -7.96 29.29
CA ASP A 132 0.55 -7.51 30.44
C ASP A 132 -0.70 -6.66 30.03
N GLY A 133 -0.64 -5.97 28.89
CA GLY A 133 -1.76 -5.22 28.31
C GLY A 133 -2.86 -6.05 27.62
N ASP A 134 -2.57 -7.26 27.14
CA ASP A 134 -3.55 -8.13 26.50
C ASP A 134 -4.41 -8.88 27.55
N ALA A 135 -3.84 -9.17 28.72
CA ALA A 135 -4.55 -9.76 29.85
C ALA A 135 -5.67 -8.84 30.37
N GLU A 136 -5.41 -7.53 30.52
CA GLU A 136 -6.41 -6.55 30.96
C GLU A 136 -7.53 -6.36 29.93
N LEU A 137 -7.22 -6.37 28.62
CA LEU A 137 -8.25 -6.29 27.58
C LEU A 137 -9.16 -7.53 27.62
N ILE A 138 -8.58 -8.72 27.79
CA ILE A 138 -9.33 -9.98 27.96
C ILE A 138 -10.22 -9.91 29.21
N GLU A 139 -9.72 -9.40 30.33
CA GLU A 139 -10.49 -9.21 31.56
C GLU A 139 -11.69 -8.28 31.31
N LYS A 140 -11.50 -7.15 30.64
CA LYS A 140 -12.60 -6.22 30.32
C LYS A 140 -13.63 -6.84 29.39
N MET A 141 -13.17 -7.59 28.39
CA MET A 141 -14.06 -8.26 27.42
C MET A 141 -14.89 -9.35 28.11
N THR A 142 -14.30 -10.06 29.07
CA THR A 142 -14.98 -11.04 29.93
C THR A 142 -16.08 -10.37 30.76
N CYS A 143 -15.77 -9.22 31.39
CA CYS A 143 -16.77 -8.51 32.18
C CYS A 143 -17.95 -7.99 31.34
N ILE A 144 -17.68 -7.44 30.15
CA ILE A 144 -18.70 -6.84 29.30
C ILE A 144 -19.58 -7.89 28.61
N TYR A 145 -18.98 -8.93 28.03
CA TYR A 145 -19.68 -9.83 27.13
C TYR A 145 -19.99 -11.20 27.74
N VAL A 146 -19.59 -11.48 28.98
CA VAL A 146 -19.79 -12.83 29.55
C VAL A 146 -20.37 -12.79 30.97
N THR A 147 -19.84 -11.95 31.86
CA THR A 147 -20.39 -11.85 33.24
C THR A 147 -21.57 -10.88 33.34
N GLY A 148 -21.74 -9.97 32.37
CA GLY A 148 -22.85 -9.01 32.33
C GLY A 148 -22.74 -7.91 33.38
N GLU A 149 -21.54 -7.64 33.91
CA GLU A 149 -21.30 -6.70 35.02
C GLU A 149 -21.31 -5.21 34.60
N HIS A 150 -22.13 -4.83 33.61
CA HIS A 150 -22.29 -3.43 33.18
C HIS A 150 -23.56 -2.82 33.77
N ASP A 151 -23.59 -2.67 35.10
CA ASP A 151 -24.63 -1.87 35.77
C ASP A 151 -24.07 -0.50 36.17
N GLY A 152 -24.31 0.44 35.25
CA GLY A 152 -24.79 1.80 35.52
C GLY A 152 -24.22 2.57 36.71
N LEU A 153 -23.06 3.22 36.53
CA LEU A 153 -22.83 4.50 37.19
C LEU A 153 -23.49 5.61 36.37
N GLN A 154 -24.82 5.76 36.51
CA GLN A 154 -25.50 7.00 36.18
C GLN A 154 -26.17 7.54 37.45
N GLU A 155 -25.61 8.62 37.97
CA GLU A 155 -26.12 9.33 39.14
C GLU A 155 -27.57 9.79 38.91
N GLY A 156 -28.48 9.33 39.78
CA GLY A 156 -29.88 9.71 39.73
C GLY A 156 -30.72 9.02 40.82
N SER A 157 -30.66 9.55 42.04
CA SER A 157 -31.54 9.30 43.20
C SER A 157 -32.90 8.67 42.90
N VAL A 158 -33.18 7.45 43.42
CA VAL A 158 -34.37 7.12 44.23
C VAL A 158 -34.03 5.97 45.18
N ALA A 159 -34.32 6.16 46.46
CA ALA A 159 -34.17 5.17 47.52
C ALA A 159 -35.09 3.95 47.32
N GLY A 160 -34.53 2.76 47.44
CA GLY A 160 -35.29 1.52 47.66
C GLY A 160 -34.80 0.34 46.84
N GLN A 161 -33.66 -0.25 47.22
CA GLN A 161 -33.33 -1.61 46.82
C GLN A 161 -32.85 -2.40 48.02
N GLU A 162 -33.48 -3.57 48.19
CA GLU A 162 -33.12 -4.59 49.15
C GLU A 162 -31.67 -5.03 48.89
N ALA A 163 -30.92 -5.22 49.96
CA ALA A 163 -29.50 -5.52 49.89
C ALA A 163 -29.27 -6.86 49.18
N GLU A 164 -28.61 -6.81 48.02
CA GLU A 164 -27.92 -7.96 47.46
C GLU A 164 -27.01 -8.58 48.54
N GLY A 165 -26.92 -9.92 48.56
CA GLY A 165 -26.16 -10.65 49.56
C GLY A 165 -24.75 -10.07 49.71
N SER A 166 -24.42 -9.59 50.91
CA SER A 166 -23.19 -8.87 51.26
C SER A 166 -21.87 -9.54 50.82
N ALA A 167 -21.87 -10.84 50.53
CA ALA A 167 -20.71 -11.56 50.00
C ALA A 167 -20.45 -11.33 48.50
N TRP A 168 -21.51 -11.24 47.68
CA TRP A 168 -21.40 -11.07 46.22
C TRP A 168 -21.07 -9.62 45.83
N ALA A 169 -21.65 -8.65 46.53
CA ALA A 169 -21.31 -7.23 46.37
C ALA A 169 -19.85 -6.93 46.80
N ALA A 170 -19.32 -7.66 47.80
CA ALA A 170 -17.94 -7.49 48.29
C ALA A 170 -16.87 -8.12 47.40
N SER A 171 -17.25 -9.06 46.52
CA SER A 171 -16.34 -9.71 45.55
C SER A 171 -16.19 -8.95 44.24
N ARG A 172 -16.96 -7.87 44.00
CA ARG A 172 -16.84 -7.05 42.78
C ARG A 172 -15.45 -6.39 42.74
N PRO A 173 -14.67 -6.52 41.65
CA PRO A 173 -13.48 -5.72 41.45
C PRO A 173 -13.88 -4.27 41.08
N HIS A 174 -14.52 -3.56 41.99
CA HIS A 174 -14.70 -2.10 41.91
C HIS A 174 -13.32 -1.45 42.08
N ARG A 175 -12.54 -1.39 41.00
CA ARG A 175 -11.30 -0.62 40.91
C ARG A 175 -11.58 0.65 40.11
N PRO A 176 -12.19 1.69 40.73
CA PRO A 176 -12.45 2.94 40.04
C PRO A 176 -11.14 3.56 39.57
N ARG A 177 -11.09 3.82 38.26
CA ARG A 177 -9.96 4.35 37.51
C ARG A 177 -10.22 5.82 37.17
N GLU A 178 -9.19 6.65 37.20
CA GLU A 178 -9.32 8.10 36.97
C GLU A 178 -8.88 8.45 35.54
N CYS A 179 -9.69 9.22 34.82
CA CYS A 179 -9.34 9.68 33.49
C CYS A 179 -8.37 10.86 33.57
N ILE A 180 -7.21 10.75 32.90
CA ILE A 180 -6.19 11.82 32.87
C ILE A 180 -6.67 13.12 32.19
N SER A 181 -7.71 13.05 31.36
CA SER A 181 -8.17 14.20 30.57
C SER A 181 -9.26 15.01 31.26
N CYS A 182 -10.26 14.36 31.87
CA CYS A 182 -11.35 15.06 32.57
C CYS A 182 -11.22 15.03 34.11
N GLY A 183 -10.44 14.09 34.67
CA GLY A 183 -10.30 13.90 36.12
C GLY A 183 -11.41 13.06 36.75
N ASP A 184 -12.42 12.65 35.98
CA ASP A 184 -13.53 11.85 36.50
C ASP A 184 -13.14 10.37 36.70
N ARG A 185 -13.86 9.70 37.61
CA ARG A 185 -13.63 8.29 37.95
C ARG A 185 -14.65 7.39 37.26
N TYR A 186 -14.16 6.31 36.66
CA TYR A 186 -14.96 5.37 35.89
C TYR A 186 -14.66 3.93 36.32
N HIS A 187 -15.57 3.02 35.96
CA HIS A 187 -15.32 1.59 36.10
C HIS A 187 -14.14 1.17 35.21
N PHE A 188 -13.38 0.15 35.61
CA PHE A 188 -12.18 -0.25 34.86
C PHE A 188 -12.50 -0.71 33.42
N THR A 189 -13.71 -1.25 33.19
CA THR A 189 -14.22 -1.63 31.85
C THR A 189 -14.57 -0.43 30.95
N ASP A 190 -14.64 0.78 31.50
CA ASP A 190 -14.99 2.02 30.79
C ASP A 190 -13.81 2.95 30.52
N VAL A 191 -12.60 2.53 30.92
CA VAL A 191 -11.37 3.25 30.63
C VAL A 191 -10.45 2.44 29.74
N SER A 192 -9.80 3.11 28.80
CA SER A 192 -8.68 2.57 28.05
C SER A 192 -7.35 2.97 28.70
N ARG A 193 -6.40 2.04 28.75
CA ARG A 193 -5.04 2.30 29.24
C ARG A 193 -4.09 2.53 28.08
N ALA A 194 -3.43 3.68 28.09
CA ALA A 194 -2.41 4.03 27.12
C ALA A 194 -1.05 3.34 27.41
N PRO A 195 -0.12 3.24 26.45
CA PRO A 195 1.23 2.68 26.68
C PRO A 195 2.08 3.47 27.69
N CYS A 196 1.65 4.69 28.03
CA CYS A 196 2.21 5.55 29.07
C CYS A 196 1.64 5.24 30.48
N GLN A 197 0.73 4.26 30.60
CA GLN A 197 -0.09 3.90 31.77
C GLN A 197 -1.18 4.90 32.19
N HIS A 198 -1.34 6.03 31.51
CA HIS A 198 -2.49 6.90 31.73
C HIS A 198 -3.80 6.28 31.23
N GLU A 199 -4.90 6.59 31.91
CA GLU A 199 -6.23 6.04 31.61
C GLU A 199 -7.14 7.13 31.02
N TYR A 200 -7.93 6.74 30.02
CA TYR A 200 -8.86 7.62 29.31
C TYR A 200 -10.26 7.02 29.32
N CYS A 201 -11.26 7.80 29.72
CA CYS A 201 -12.66 7.39 29.55
C CYS A 201 -13.02 7.35 28.06
N ARG A 202 -14.10 6.62 27.72
CA ARG A 202 -14.60 6.48 26.34
C ARG A 202 -14.76 7.83 25.62
N GLN A 203 -15.31 8.84 26.30
CA GLN A 203 -15.57 10.15 25.70
C GLN A 203 -14.28 10.92 25.39
N CYS A 204 -13.36 11.04 26.36
CA CYS A 204 -12.09 11.73 26.15
C CYS A 204 -11.18 11.00 25.14
N LEU A 205 -11.19 9.66 25.15
CA LEU A 205 -10.47 8.87 24.16
C LEU A 205 -11.02 9.13 22.75
N ARG A 206 -12.35 9.10 22.59
CA ARG A 206 -13.01 9.42 21.32
C ARG A 206 -12.61 10.80 20.81
N GLN A 207 -12.69 11.83 21.67
CA GLN A 207 -12.32 13.20 21.30
C GLN A 207 -10.84 13.30 20.88
N LEU A 208 -9.96 12.54 21.53
CA LEU A 208 -8.54 12.50 21.17
C LEU A 208 -8.32 11.91 19.76
N PHE A 209 -9.03 10.82 19.42
CA PHE A 209 -8.99 10.24 18.08
C PHE A 209 -9.61 11.19 17.05
N GLU A 210 -10.78 11.76 17.32
CA GLU A 210 -11.44 12.75 16.46
C GLU A 210 -10.57 13.99 16.21
N GLY A 211 -9.95 14.54 17.25
CA GLY A 211 -9.04 15.68 17.14
C GLY A 211 -7.82 15.36 16.26
N SER A 212 -7.25 14.16 16.40
CA SER A 212 -6.11 13.73 15.57
C SER A 212 -6.44 13.57 14.08
N MET A 213 -7.72 13.41 13.72
CA MET A 213 -8.17 13.34 12.33
C MET A 213 -8.35 14.72 11.68
N LEU A 214 -8.50 15.77 12.50
CA LEU A 214 -8.69 17.15 12.04
C LEU A 214 -7.35 17.88 11.90
N ASP A 215 -6.42 17.64 12.82
CA ASP A 215 -5.10 18.25 12.83
C ASP A 215 -4.01 17.20 12.60
N GLU A 216 -3.37 17.28 11.43
CA GLU A 216 -2.30 16.37 11.04
C GLU A 216 -1.11 16.41 12.02
N SER A 217 -0.85 17.55 12.68
CA SER A 217 0.22 17.64 13.67
C SER A 217 -0.05 16.78 14.91
N MET A 218 -1.32 16.50 15.20
CA MET A 218 -1.78 15.63 16.28
C MET A 218 -1.92 14.17 15.85
N PHE A 219 -1.68 13.86 14.57
CA PHE A 219 -1.69 12.49 14.07
C PHE A 219 -0.29 11.84 14.16
N PRO A 220 -0.18 10.53 14.49
CA PRO A 220 -1.21 9.71 15.14
C PRO A 220 -1.49 10.23 16.56
N PRO A 221 -2.65 9.89 17.17
CA PRO A 221 -3.01 10.29 18.53
C PRO A 221 -1.97 9.77 19.52
N ARG A 222 -1.56 10.61 20.48
CA ARG A 222 -0.46 10.32 21.42
C ARG A 222 -0.85 10.62 22.86
N CYS A 223 -0.35 9.78 23.78
CA CYS A 223 -0.22 10.08 25.21
C CYS A 223 1.25 10.19 25.56
N CYS A 224 1.70 11.27 26.22
CA CYS A 224 3.09 11.42 26.65
C CYS A 224 4.12 11.18 25.53
N LYS A 225 3.80 11.63 24.31
CA LYS A 225 4.58 11.42 23.07
C LYS A 225 4.64 9.97 22.58
N ARG A 226 3.93 9.03 23.21
CA ARG A 226 3.78 7.64 22.74
C ARG A 226 2.48 7.50 21.94
N PRO A 227 2.49 6.87 20.75
CA PRO A 227 1.28 6.68 19.95
C PRO A 227 0.28 5.76 20.66
N LEU A 228 -1.01 6.05 20.50
CA LEU A 228 -2.10 5.19 20.97
C LEU A 228 -2.47 4.21 19.84
N PRO A 229 -2.26 2.90 20.01
CA PRO A 229 -2.57 1.91 18.98
C PRO A 229 -4.09 1.74 18.83
N LEU A 230 -4.62 1.85 17.61
CA LEU A 230 -6.05 1.72 17.34
C LEU A 230 -6.61 0.36 17.80
N ASP A 231 -5.88 -0.73 17.54
CA ASP A 231 -6.34 -2.11 17.78
C ASP A 231 -6.63 -2.38 19.26
N LYS A 232 -5.80 -1.85 20.17
CA LYS A 232 -6.02 -1.97 21.62
C LYS A 232 -7.13 -1.05 22.15
N ASN A 233 -7.66 -0.17 21.30
CA ASN A 233 -8.69 0.82 21.66
C ASN A 233 -10.05 0.59 20.98
N LEU A 234 -10.19 -0.45 20.14
CA LEU A 234 -11.41 -0.72 19.36
C LEU A 234 -12.66 -0.85 20.25
N LEU A 235 -12.54 -1.51 21.41
CA LEU A 235 -13.63 -1.70 22.36
C LEU A 235 -14.19 -0.37 22.90
N PHE A 236 -13.38 0.68 22.92
CA PHE A 236 -13.70 1.97 23.54
C PHE A 236 -14.08 3.06 22.52
N LEU A 237 -13.98 2.75 21.22
CA LEU A 237 -14.24 3.70 20.14
C LEU A 237 -15.47 3.27 19.33
N PRO A 238 -16.35 4.21 18.93
CA PRO A 238 -17.43 3.91 18.01
C PRO A 238 -16.91 3.45 16.64
N GLU A 239 -17.62 2.52 16.00
CA GLU A 239 -17.23 1.97 14.69
C GLU A 239 -17.01 3.06 13.63
N GLU A 240 -17.88 4.08 13.59
CA GLU A 240 -17.76 5.20 12.66
C GLU A 240 -16.44 5.99 12.84
N VAL A 241 -16.01 6.16 14.09
CA VAL A 241 -14.73 6.82 14.42
C VAL A 241 -13.56 5.96 13.96
N VAL A 242 -13.62 4.64 14.20
CA VAL A 242 -12.60 3.68 13.75
C VAL A 242 -12.46 3.67 12.23
N LYS A 243 -13.59 3.64 11.51
CA LYS A 243 -13.61 3.65 10.04
C LYS A 243 -13.00 4.93 9.49
N THR A 244 -13.47 6.08 9.96
CA THR A 244 -12.96 7.41 9.54
C THR A 244 -11.46 7.54 9.86
N PHE A 245 -11.03 7.04 11.02
CA PHE A 245 -9.62 7.06 11.43
C PHE A 245 -8.75 6.23 10.50
N ARG A 246 -9.19 5.04 10.07
CA ARG A 246 -8.45 4.22 9.10
C ARG A 246 -8.32 4.91 7.75
N GLU A 247 -9.39 5.56 7.27
CA GLU A 247 -9.35 6.34 6.02
C GLU A 247 -8.38 7.52 6.12
N LYS A 248 -8.44 8.26 7.24
CA LYS A 248 -7.51 9.37 7.53
C LYS A 248 -6.08 8.91 7.73
N ALA A 249 -5.85 7.73 8.30
CA ALA A 249 -4.52 7.15 8.44
C ALA A 249 -3.86 6.90 7.08
N VAL A 250 -4.62 6.38 6.10
CA VAL A 250 -4.13 6.21 4.73
C VAL A 250 -3.86 7.56 4.07
N GLU A 251 -4.77 8.52 4.22
CA GLU A 251 -4.57 9.88 3.75
C GLU A 251 -3.27 10.46 4.31
N PHE A 252 -3.11 10.49 5.62
CA PHE A 252 -1.99 11.12 6.29
C PHE A 252 -0.64 10.41 6.10
N SER A 253 -0.63 9.09 5.96
CA SER A 253 0.58 8.34 5.62
C SER A 253 0.98 8.42 4.15
N THR A 254 0.09 8.90 3.26
CA THR A 254 0.39 9.00 1.82
C THR A 254 1.28 10.22 1.54
N PRO A 255 2.50 10.05 1.00
CA PRO A 255 3.31 11.17 0.52
C PRO A 255 2.73 11.74 -0.78
N ASN A 256 2.87 13.06 -1.00
CA ASN A 256 2.37 13.75 -2.20
C ASN A 256 0.89 13.45 -2.52
N ARG A 257 0.03 13.54 -1.49
CA ARG A 257 -1.41 13.25 -1.56
C ARG A 257 -2.08 13.92 -2.75
N THR A 258 -3.02 13.21 -3.37
CA THR A 258 -3.82 13.75 -4.46
C THR A 258 -5.27 13.81 -4.03
N TYR A 259 -5.83 15.02 -4.05
CA TYR A 259 -7.24 15.27 -3.83
C TYR A 259 -7.94 15.45 -5.17
N CYS A 260 -9.23 15.16 -5.22
CA CYS A 260 -10.02 15.42 -6.42
C CYS A 260 -9.97 16.91 -6.79
N HIS A 261 -9.60 17.23 -8.03
CA HIS A 261 -9.52 18.63 -8.49
C HIS A 261 -10.87 19.38 -8.46
N ARG A 262 -12.00 18.66 -8.42
CA ARG A 262 -13.31 19.30 -8.36
C ARG A 262 -13.51 19.95 -7.00
N THR A 263 -13.72 21.27 -7.00
CA THR A 263 -13.95 22.08 -5.80
C THR A 263 -15.15 21.64 -4.97
N GLY A 264 -16.18 21.07 -5.59
CA GLY A 264 -17.35 20.51 -4.89
C GLY A 264 -17.15 19.08 -4.35
N CYS A 265 -15.99 18.47 -4.57
CA CYS A 265 -15.69 17.11 -4.10
C CYS A 265 -14.48 17.12 -3.15
N LEU A 266 -13.31 17.57 -3.62
CA LEU A 266 -12.05 17.65 -2.85
C LEU A 266 -11.68 16.38 -2.05
N ALA A 267 -12.30 15.24 -2.37
CA ALA A 267 -12.08 13.99 -1.67
C ALA A 267 -10.66 13.48 -1.93
N PHE A 268 -10.02 12.93 -0.89
CA PHE A 268 -8.73 12.28 -1.01
C PHE A 268 -8.83 11.05 -1.94
N ILE A 269 -7.87 10.91 -2.85
CA ILE A 269 -7.79 9.76 -3.77
C ILE A 269 -6.60 8.89 -3.36
N PRO A 270 -6.83 7.64 -2.90
CA PRO A 270 -5.76 6.77 -2.45
C PRO A 270 -4.86 6.31 -3.62
N PRO A 271 -3.57 6.03 -3.39
CA PRO A 271 -2.62 5.60 -4.42
C PRO A 271 -3.04 4.36 -5.20
N SER A 272 -3.84 3.47 -4.61
CA SER A 272 -4.40 2.29 -5.27
C SER A 272 -5.28 2.61 -6.48
N ARG A 273 -5.66 3.88 -6.68
CA ARG A 273 -6.44 4.36 -7.83
C ARG A 273 -5.65 5.24 -8.78
N TYR A 274 -4.33 5.17 -8.71
CA TYR A 274 -3.45 5.87 -9.62
C TYR A 274 -3.15 4.95 -10.81
N VAL A 275 -3.46 5.42 -12.01
CA VAL A 275 -3.20 4.71 -13.26
C VAL A 275 -2.47 5.66 -14.18
N ASN A 276 -1.23 5.32 -14.55
CA ASN A 276 -0.40 6.10 -15.48
C ASN A 276 -0.31 7.60 -15.13
N GLY A 277 -0.12 7.95 -13.85
CA GLY A 277 -0.03 9.34 -13.38
C GLY A 277 -1.37 10.07 -13.25
N VAL A 278 -2.49 9.36 -13.38
CA VAL A 278 -3.84 9.89 -13.22
C VAL A 278 -4.54 9.24 -12.02
N ALA A 279 -5.09 10.06 -11.12
CA ALA A 279 -5.84 9.64 -9.95
C ALA A 279 -7.36 9.66 -10.23
N HIS A 280 -8.04 8.54 -10.02
CA HIS A 280 -9.48 8.41 -10.29
C HIS A 280 -10.34 8.47 -9.02
N CYS A 281 -11.13 9.54 -8.89
CA CYS A 281 -12.01 9.76 -7.75
C CYS A 281 -13.18 8.74 -7.71
N ARG A 282 -13.51 8.23 -6.51
CA ARG A 282 -14.66 7.33 -6.30
C ARG A 282 -15.99 8.09 -6.29
N ASP A 283 -16.02 9.24 -5.63
CA ASP A 283 -17.26 9.90 -5.26
C ASP A 283 -17.93 10.62 -6.44
N CYS A 284 -17.11 11.19 -7.33
CA CYS A 284 -17.61 11.93 -8.48
C CYS A 284 -17.11 11.41 -9.84
N ALA A 285 -16.26 10.37 -9.86
CA ALA A 285 -15.63 9.80 -11.06
C ALA A 285 -14.73 10.77 -11.86
N ALA A 286 -14.29 11.90 -11.28
CA ALA A 286 -13.32 12.78 -11.93
C ALA A 286 -11.91 12.16 -11.95
N SER A 287 -11.16 12.52 -12.99
CA SER A 287 -9.74 12.17 -13.13
C SER A 287 -8.87 13.39 -12.85
N THR A 288 -7.90 13.24 -11.95
CA THR A 288 -7.00 14.29 -11.49
C THR A 288 -5.56 13.92 -11.83
N CYS A 289 -4.77 14.84 -12.35
CA CYS A 289 -3.34 14.61 -12.59
C CYS A 289 -2.58 14.51 -11.27
N VAL A 290 -1.76 13.47 -11.10
CA VAL A 290 -0.98 13.25 -9.86
C VAL A 290 0.16 14.26 -9.73
N SER A 291 0.73 14.75 -10.84
CA SER A 291 1.81 15.74 -10.81
C SER A 291 1.31 17.14 -10.46
N CYS A 292 0.40 17.71 -11.24
CA CYS A 292 -0.06 19.10 -11.02
C CYS A 292 -1.28 19.23 -10.12
N LYS A 293 -1.87 18.13 -9.66
CA LYS A 293 -3.11 18.09 -8.85
C LYS A 293 -4.35 18.73 -9.52
N GLY A 294 -4.25 19.06 -10.81
CA GLY A 294 -5.30 19.64 -11.63
C GLY A 294 -6.10 18.61 -12.42
N ILE A 295 -6.89 19.09 -13.38
CA ILE A 295 -7.65 18.23 -14.30
C ILE A 295 -6.69 17.31 -15.06
N SER A 296 -7.05 16.03 -15.20
CA SER A 296 -6.28 15.09 -16.02
C SER A 296 -6.13 15.60 -17.45
N HIS A 297 -4.91 15.52 -18.00
CA HIS A 297 -4.58 15.92 -19.37
C HIS A 297 -3.96 14.75 -20.14
N LYS A 298 -3.80 14.91 -21.46
CA LYS A 298 -3.07 13.96 -22.31
C LYS A 298 -1.63 14.44 -22.50
N GLY A 299 -0.68 13.51 -22.49
CA GLY A 299 0.75 13.82 -22.62
C GLY A 299 1.36 14.32 -21.31
N ASP A 300 2.54 14.93 -21.42
CA ASP A 300 3.30 15.41 -20.27
C ASP A 300 2.57 16.48 -19.47
N CYS A 301 2.90 16.57 -18.18
CA CYS A 301 2.30 17.57 -17.31
C CYS A 301 2.86 18.97 -17.59
N PRO A 302 2.01 19.96 -17.94
CA PRO A 302 2.46 21.31 -18.25
C PRO A 302 2.93 22.08 -17.01
N HIS A 303 2.70 21.57 -15.81
CA HIS A 303 3.10 22.18 -14.54
C HIS A 303 4.05 21.29 -13.73
N ASP A 304 4.68 20.31 -14.37
CA ASP A 304 5.82 19.61 -13.79
C ASP A 304 7.09 20.41 -14.07
N GLU A 305 7.46 21.29 -13.13
CA GLU A 305 8.63 22.16 -13.25
C GLU A 305 9.92 21.38 -13.49
N SER A 306 10.06 20.20 -12.88
CA SER A 306 11.24 19.36 -13.05
C SER A 306 11.34 18.81 -14.47
N LEU A 307 10.21 18.36 -15.03
CA LEU A 307 10.14 17.93 -16.42
C LEU A 307 10.34 19.09 -17.39
N GLN A 308 9.80 20.28 -17.09
CA GLN A 308 10.01 21.48 -17.89
C GLN A 308 11.49 21.88 -17.92
N GLN A 309 12.18 21.86 -16.78
CA GLN A 309 13.62 22.13 -16.72
C GLN A 309 14.44 21.16 -17.59
N VAL A 310 14.10 19.86 -17.56
CA VAL A 310 14.74 18.86 -18.43
C VAL A 310 14.43 19.12 -19.91
N ILE A 311 13.21 19.53 -20.24
CA ILE A 311 12.82 19.89 -21.61
C ILE A 311 13.56 21.16 -22.08
N ASP A 312 13.70 22.16 -21.23
CA ASP A 312 14.41 23.41 -21.56
C ASP A 312 15.91 23.18 -21.73
N LEU A 313 16.53 22.36 -20.87
CA LEU A 313 17.91 21.92 -21.05
C LEU A 313 18.07 21.12 -22.35
N ALA A 314 17.14 20.20 -22.63
CA ALA A 314 17.16 19.45 -23.89
C ALA A 314 17.09 20.40 -25.10
N ARG A 315 16.27 21.46 -25.05
CA ARG A 315 16.23 22.46 -26.12
C ARG A 315 17.52 23.26 -26.25
N SER A 316 18.17 23.64 -25.13
CA SER A 316 19.43 24.40 -25.17
C SER A 316 20.59 23.56 -25.71
N GLU A 317 20.63 22.27 -25.37
CA GLU A 317 21.63 21.31 -25.86
C GLU A 317 21.28 20.72 -27.24
N GLY A 318 20.12 21.07 -27.80
CA GLY A 318 19.64 20.56 -29.08
C GLY A 318 19.20 19.10 -29.06
N TRP A 319 19.00 18.50 -27.88
CA TRP A 319 18.51 17.13 -27.71
C TRP A 319 17.11 16.94 -28.30
N GLN A 320 16.91 15.83 -29.02
CA GLN A 320 15.64 15.47 -29.62
C GLN A 320 14.93 14.39 -28.82
N ARG A 321 13.61 14.49 -28.69
CA ARG A 321 12.80 13.48 -28.03
C ARG A 321 12.34 12.41 -29.01
N CYS A 322 12.55 11.14 -28.66
CA CYS A 322 12.00 10.03 -29.41
C CYS A 322 10.46 10.02 -29.31
N GLN A 323 9.75 10.07 -30.44
CA GLN A 323 8.28 10.12 -30.45
C GLN A 323 7.61 8.77 -30.11
N ASN A 324 8.38 7.68 -30.04
CA ASN A 324 7.88 6.36 -29.67
C ASN A 324 7.97 6.09 -28.16
N CYS A 325 9.13 6.34 -27.55
CA CYS A 325 9.39 6.04 -26.13
C CYS A 325 9.61 7.28 -25.26
N TRP A 326 9.55 8.48 -25.86
CA TRP A 326 9.65 9.77 -25.18
C TRP A 326 10.97 10.03 -24.44
N THR A 327 11.99 9.20 -24.66
CA THR A 327 13.35 9.40 -24.14
C THR A 327 14.05 10.53 -24.89
N MET A 328 14.83 11.35 -24.19
CA MET A 328 15.70 12.36 -24.81
C MET A 328 16.91 11.69 -25.46
N VAL A 329 17.24 12.12 -26.67
CA VAL A 329 18.29 11.57 -27.51
C VAL A 329 19.23 12.69 -27.92
N GLU A 330 20.52 12.49 -27.69
CA GLU A 330 21.59 13.37 -28.13
C GLU A 330 22.09 12.98 -29.53
N LEU A 331 22.52 13.95 -30.32
CA LEU A 331 23.13 13.72 -31.63
C LEU A 331 24.65 13.59 -31.48
N GLY A 332 25.14 12.35 -31.49
CA GLY A 332 26.57 12.07 -31.35
C GLY A 332 27.40 12.27 -32.63
N THR A 333 26.79 12.19 -33.81
CA THR A 333 27.48 12.33 -35.11
C THR A 333 26.68 13.21 -36.07
N GLY A 334 27.28 13.66 -37.17
CA GLY A 334 26.63 14.59 -38.09
C GLY A 334 25.39 14.06 -38.83
N CYS A 335 25.05 12.76 -38.78
CA CYS A 335 23.90 12.23 -39.51
C CYS A 335 22.59 12.50 -38.77
N TYR A 336 21.59 13.10 -39.40
CA TYR A 336 20.29 13.34 -38.75
C TYR A 336 19.33 12.14 -38.76
N HIS A 337 19.71 10.99 -39.35
CA HIS A 337 18.96 9.74 -39.23
C HIS A 337 19.34 9.03 -37.95
N MET A 338 18.44 9.03 -36.96
CA MET A 338 18.72 8.50 -35.63
C MET A 338 17.93 7.24 -35.35
N THR A 339 18.54 6.32 -34.61
CA THR A 339 17.90 5.12 -34.07
C THR A 339 17.85 5.23 -32.55
N CYS A 340 16.65 5.29 -31.98
CA CYS A 340 16.48 5.28 -30.53
C CYS A 340 16.81 3.91 -29.95
N ARG A 341 17.18 3.86 -28.65
CA ARG A 341 17.34 2.60 -27.89
C ARG A 341 16.08 1.73 -27.87
N CYS A 342 14.91 2.30 -28.09
CA CYS A 342 13.66 1.55 -28.24
C CYS A 342 13.48 0.93 -29.64
N GLY A 343 14.45 1.08 -30.55
CA GLY A 343 14.42 0.56 -31.92
C GLY A 343 13.71 1.45 -32.95
N SER A 344 13.09 2.56 -32.55
CA SER A 344 12.44 3.47 -33.50
C SER A 344 13.46 4.36 -34.22
N GLN A 345 13.27 4.57 -35.52
CA GLN A 345 14.12 5.41 -36.34
C GLN A 345 13.41 6.71 -36.71
N PHE A 346 14.09 7.86 -36.60
CA PHE A 346 13.48 9.17 -36.79
C PHE A 346 14.51 10.22 -37.23
N CYS A 347 14.02 11.32 -37.82
CA CYS A 347 14.84 12.48 -38.15
C CYS A 347 15.10 13.32 -36.89
N TYR A 348 16.37 13.58 -36.57
CA TYR A 348 16.75 14.33 -35.37
C TYR A 348 16.23 15.77 -35.36
N LEU A 349 16.18 16.43 -36.52
CA LEU A 349 15.76 17.83 -36.62
C LEU A 349 14.26 18.04 -36.33
N CYS A 350 13.40 17.10 -36.75
CA CYS A 350 11.95 17.29 -36.71
C CYS A 350 11.18 16.17 -35.99
N GLY A 351 11.85 15.11 -35.55
CA GLY A 351 11.22 13.97 -34.89
C GLY A 351 10.39 13.06 -35.81
N THR A 352 10.32 13.34 -37.11
CA THR A 352 9.50 12.55 -38.05
C THR A 352 10.06 11.12 -38.17
N PRO A 353 9.23 10.07 -38.03
CA PRO A 353 9.69 8.70 -38.12
C PRO A 353 10.14 8.34 -39.54
N TYR A 354 11.16 7.49 -39.64
CA TYR A 354 11.50 6.80 -40.88
C TYR A 354 10.59 5.58 -41.04
N VAL A 355 9.99 5.43 -42.21
CA VAL A 355 9.08 4.33 -42.52
C VAL A 355 9.54 3.62 -43.78
N LEU A 356 9.22 2.32 -43.89
CA LEU A 356 9.51 1.56 -45.10
C LEU A 356 8.65 2.08 -46.25
N ASN A 357 9.30 2.40 -47.38
CA ASN A 357 8.59 2.71 -48.62
C ASN A 357 8.16 1.41 -49.34
N TYR A 358 7.44 1.57 -50.46
CA TYR A 358 6.94 0.45 -51.27
C TYR A 358 8.03 -0.48 -51.85
N ARG A 359 9.31 -0.11 -51.75
CA ARG A 359 10.47 -0.91 -52.15
C ARG A 359 11.19 -1.57 -50.96
N GLY A 360 10.66 -1.42 -49.74
CA GLY A 360 11.27 -1.96 -48.53
C GLY A 360 12.50 -1.18 -48.05
N ILE A 361 12.65 0.09 -48.44
CA ILE A 361 13.77 0.96 -48.02
C ILE A 361 13.24 1.97 -47.00
N LEU A 362 13.97 2.18 -45.91
CA LEU A 362 13.65 3.18 -44.88
C LEU A 362 13.75 4.59 -45.47
N ALA A 363 12.67 5.38 -45.38
CA ALA A 363 12.62 6.74 -45.90
C ALA A 363 11.99 7.69 -44.90
N LYS A 364 12.58 8.89 -44.73
CA LYS A 364 11.97 10.00 -44.01
C LYS A 364 10.94 10.71 -44.87
N GLN A 365 9.86 11.18 -44.25
CA GLN A 365 8.82 11.97 -44.92
C GLN A 365 9.03 13.49 -44.75
N CYS A 366 10.25 13.93 -44.47
CA CYS A 366 10.59 15.33 -44.29
C CYS A 366 11.73 15.78 -45.22
N HIS A 367 11.78 17.08 -45.52
CA HIS A 367 12.78 17.71 -46.38
C HIS A 367 13.97 18.29 -45.59
N CYS A 368 14.16 17.84 -44.35
CA CYS A 368 15.27 18.27 -43.51
C CYS A 368 16.61 17.87 -44.14
N ALA A 369 17.66 18.65 -43.90
CA ALA A 369 19.02 18.28 -44.25
C ALA A 369 19.35 16.87 -43.74
N GLU A 370 20.28 16.20 -44.41
CA GLU A 370 20.76 14.88 -43.98
C GLU A 370 21.90 14.98 -42.97
N TRP A 371 22.64 16.09 -43.02
CA TRP A 371 23.90 16.26 -42.33
C TRP A 371 23.99 17.59 -41.57
N ASP A 372 24.50 17.53 -40.35
CA ASP A 372 25.15 18.66 -39.68
C ASP A 372 26.60 18.73 -40.20
N GLU A 373 26.88 19.73 -41.03
CA GLU A 373 28.20 19.88 -41.66
C GLU A 373 29.32 20.15 -40.65
N HIS A 374 29.02 20.85 -39.55
CA HIS A 374 30.01 21.14 -38.53
C HIS A 374 30.38 19.87 -37.76
N ARG A 375 29.40 19.11 -37.29
CA ARG A 375 29.64 17.84 -36.59
C ARG A 375 30.27 16.79 -37.49
N LEU A 376 30.00 16.83 -38.80
CA LEU A 376 30.65 15.95 -39.76
C LEU A 376 32.14 16.28 -39.94
N LEU A 377 32.49 17.57 -39.98
CA LEU A 377 33.87 18.05 -40.03
C LEU A 377 34.63 17.66 -38.75
N GLU A 378 34.09 18.01 -37.60
CA GLU A 378 34.68 17.72 -36.28
C GLU A 378 34.93 16.21 -36.11
N ARG A 379 33.96 15.39 -36.54
CA ARG A 379 34.12 13.94 -36.54
C ARG A 379 35.21 13.46 -37.52
N ALA A 380 35.35 14.08 -38.68
CA ALA A 380 36.38 13.71 -39.64
C ALA A 380 37.79 14.06 -39.11
N GLU A 381 37.92 15.19 -38.40
CA GLU A 381 39.15 15.61 -37.71
C GLU A 381 39.52 14.64 -36.59
N GLU A 382 38.56 14.24 -35.76
CA GLU A 382 38.76 13.19 -34.75
C GLU A 382 39.29 11.89 -35.36
N ILE A 383 38.73 11.47 -36.50
CA ILE A 383 39.15 10.24 -37.17
C ILE A 383 40.57 10.37 -37.74
N ASP A 384 40.90 11.47 -38.43
CA ASP A 384 42.27 11.68 -38.96
C ASP A 384 43.30 11.75 -37.83
N GLY A 385 42.94 12.41 -36.72
CA GLY A 385 43.77 12.58 -35.54
C GLY A 385 44.12 11.27 -34.83
N ARG A 386 43.32 10.19 -34.99
CA ARG A 386 43.63 8.87 -34.39
C ARG A 386 44.91 8.24 -34.91
N ASP A 387 45.28 8.55 -36.16
CA ASP A 387 46.40 7.94 -36.88
C ASP A 387 47.55 8.93 -37.14
N HIS A 388 47.31 10.25 -37.01
CA HIS A 388 48.25 11.31 -37.39
C HIS A 388 48.55 12.30 -36.26
N VAL A 389 48.64 11.81 -35.01
CA VAL A 389 48.86 12.63 -33.79
C VAL A 389 50.11 13.52 -33.87
N ASP A 390 51.16 13.10 -34.59
CA ASP A 390 52.47 13.77 -34.62
C ASP A 390 52.69 14.76 -35.79
N GLN A 391 51.70 15.00 -36.67
CA GLN A 391 51.90 15.83 -37.87
C GLN A 391 51.56 17.33 -37.70
N VAL A 392 51.16 17.76 -36.50
CA VAL A 392 50.56 19.09 -36.25
C VAL A 392 51.58 20.25 -36.21
N LEU A 393 52.90 19.99 -36.31
CA LEU A 393 53.95 21.00 -36.13
C LEU A 393 54.84 21.22 -37.37
N VAL A 394 54.26 21.30 -38.57
CA VAL A 394 55.03 21.68 -39.76
C VAL A 394 54.27 22.73 -40.58
N ASP A 395 54.80 23.97 -40.62
CA ASP A 395 54.31 25.08 -41.45
C ASP A 395 54.60 24.84 -42.94
N ASP A 396 54.11 23.74 -43.48
CA ASP A 396 54.22 23.37 -44.89
C ASP A 396 52.82 23.34 -45.52
N VAL A 397 52.61 24.20 -46.52
CA VAL A 397 51.37 24.29 -47.30
C VAL A 397 51.01 22.94 -47.93
N ALA A 398 51.99 22.10 -48.27
CA ALA A 398 51.75 20.75 -48.79
C ALA A 398 51.16 19.82 -47.72
N VAL A 399 51.59 19.94 -46.47
CA VAL A 399 51.06 19.14 -45.34
C VAL A 399 49.63 19.57 -45.00
N ALA A 400 49.35 20.87 -45.00
CA ALA A 400 48.01 21.40 -44.80
C ALA A 400 47.03 20.95 -45.90
N ASN A 401 47.44 21.00 -47.17
CA ASN A 401 46.63 20.51 -48.29
C ASN A 401 46.39 19.00 -48.20
N ALA A 402 47.41 18.22 -47.86
CA ALA A 402 47.27 16.77 -47.68
C ALA A 402 46.31 16.41 -46.53
N HIS A 403 46.35 17.16 -45.42
CA HIS A 403 45.40 16.99 -44.32
C HIS A 403 43.97 17.34 -44.77
N ALA A 404 43.76 18.47 -45.43
CA ALA A 404 42.45 18.86 -45.96
C ALA A 404 41.88 17.82 -46.94
N GLU A 405 42.71 17.23 -47.81
CA GLU A 405 42.29 16.14 -48.70
C GLU A 405 41.90 14.86 -47.94
N ARG A 406 42.58 14.52 -46.84
CA ARG A 406 42.22 13.38 -45.99
C ARG A 406 40.89 13.62 -45.27
N ILE A 407 40.71 14.80 -44.66
CA ILE A 407 39.46 15.19 -44.01
C ILE A 407 38.28 15.10 -44.98
N ASN A 408 38.41 15.69 -46.17
CA ASN A 408 37.36 15.63 -47.20
C ASN A 408 37.02 14.18 -47.60
N ARG A 409 38.02 13.31 -47.72
CA ARG A 409 37.81 11.89 -48.03
C ARG A 409 37.09 11.16 -46.89
N ILE A 410 37.43 11.44 -45.64
CA ILE A 410 36.76 10.87 -44.46
C ILE A 410 35.31 11.36 -44.41
N MET A 411 35.05 12.65 -44.63
CA MET A 411 33.70 13.20 -44.69
C MET A 411 32.85 12.54 -45.76
N GLN A 412 33.38 12.39 -46.98
CA GLN A 412 32.65 11.70 -48.07
C GLN A 412 32.36 10.24 -47.70
N ASN A 413 33.33 9.53 -47.12
CA ASN A 413 33.12 8.18 -46.63
C ASN A 413 32.01 8.11 -45.57
N LEU A 414 31.99 9.03 -44.61
CA LEU A 414 30.95 9.12 -43.59
C LEU A 414 29.58 9.41 -44.19
N ARG A 415 29.49 10.24 -45.25
CA ARG A 415 28.23 10.52 -45.95
C ARG A 415 27.72 9.29 -46.70
N GLU A 416 28.58 8.61 -47.43
CA GLU A 416 28.20 7.46 -48.26
C GLU A 416 27.88 6.21 -47.40
N ASN A 417 28.57 6.02 -46.28
CA ASN A 417 28.49 4.80 -45.46
C ASN A 417 27.85 5.03 -44.08
N HIS A 418 26.93 6.00 -43.98
CA HIS A 418 26.22 6.32 -42.75
C HIS A 418 25.23 5.24 -42.30
N GLU A 419 24.60 4.55 -43.27
CA GLU A 419 23.79 3.35 -43.04
C GLU A 419 24.70 2.11 -42.92
N CYS A 420 25.61 2.13 -41.95
CA CYS A 420 26.59 1.08 -41.76
C CYS A 420 25.94 -0.25 -41.30
N ASP A 421 26.35 -1.36 -41.92
CA ASP A 421 25.87 -2.71 -41.56
C ASP A 421 26.63 -3.33 -40.37
N HIS A 422 27.70 -2.65 -39.91
CA HIS A 422 28.57 -3.08 -38.83
C HIS A 422 29.08 -4.53 -38.95
N LEU A 423 29.31 -5.03 -40.17
CA LEU A 423 29.76 -6.42 -40.38
C LEU A 423 31.29 -6.55 -40.28
N ARG A 424 32.04 -5.50 -40.63
CA ARG A 424 33.51 -5.55 -40.74
C ARG A 424 34.20 -4.65 -39.72
N TRP A 425 35.04 -5.26 -38.88
CA TRP A 425 35.74 -4.57 -37.78
C TRP A 425 37.25 -4.81 -37.84
N ARG A 426 38.03 -3.83 -37.39
CA ARG A 426 39.47 -3.98 -37.06
C ARG A 426 39.68 -3.75 -35.57
N GLY A 427 40.61 -4.48 -34.96
CA GLY A 427 41.00 -4.23 -33.56
C GLY A 427 42.05 -3.14 -33.49
N ARG A 428 41.90 -2.19 -32.57
CA ARG A 428 42.90 -1.18 -32.25
C ARG A 428 43.45 -1.40 -30.84
N PRO A 429 44.78 -1.52 -30.66
CA PRO A 429 45.38 -1.67 -29.35
C PRO A 429 45.43 -0.34 -28.58
N GLY A 430 45.55 -0.44 -27.26
CA GLY A 430 45.71 0.69 -26.35
C GLY A 430 44.40 1.15 -25.68
N PRO A 431 44.52 2.02 -24.67
CA PRO A 431 43.38 2.55 -23.93
C PRO A 431 42.54 3.49 -24.81
N ARG A 432 41.25 3.18 -24.99
CA ARG A 432 40.30 4.05 -25.71
C ARG A 432 38.89 3.92 -25.12
N GLU A 433 38.09 4.96 -25.24
CA GLU A 433 36.70 4.97 -24.80
C GLU A 433 35.77 4.37 -25.86
N CYS A 434 34.76 3.61 -25.42
CA CYS A 434 33.69 3.11 -26.28
C CYS A 434 32.70 4.22 -26.62
N GLU A 435 32.57 4.54 -27.90
CA GLU A 435 31.70 5.64 -28.38
C GLU A 435 30.19 5.36 -28.21
N GLU A 436 29.81 4.11 -27.86
CA GLU A 436 28.42 3.70 -27.65
C GLU A 436 27.99 3.66 -26.18
N CYS A 437 28.93 3.45 -25.26
CA CYS A 437 28.60 3.30 -23.84
C CYS A 437 29.48 4.08 -22.88
N GLY A 438 30.52 4.77 -23.37
CA GLY A 438 31.47 5.54 -22.55
C GLY A 438 32.43 4.67 -21.73
N ASP A 439 32.36 3.34 -21.84
CA ASP A 439 33.25 2.46 -21.08
C ASP A 439 34.69 2.59 -21.61
N GLU A 440 35.66 2.83 -20.73
CA GLU A 440 37.08 2.79 -21.08
C GLU A 440 37.56 1.36 -21.34
N MET A 441 38.17 1.15 -22.50
CA MET A 441 38.75 -0.11 -22.94
C MET A 441 40.28 -0.02 -22.84
N PRO A 442 40.92 -0.49 -21.75
CA PRO A 442 42.34 -0.23 -21.48
C PRO A 442 43.30 -0.97 -22.41
N LEU A 443 42.86 -2.07 -23.04
CA LEU A 443 43.73 -2.95 -23.82
C LEU A 443 43.52 -2.82 -25.33
N PHE A 444 42.28 -2.83 -25.78
CA PHE A 444 41.93 -2.72 -27.19
C PHE A 444 40.44 -2.39 -27.38
N ILE A 445 40.11 -1.81 -28.54
CA ILE A 445 38.75 -1.52 -28.97
C ILE A 445 38.50 -2.00 -30.40
N TYR A 446 37.25 -2.26 -30.78
CA TYR A 446 36.90 -2.56 -32.16
C TYR A 446 36.53 -1.29 -32.89
N GLU A 447 37.10 -1.06 -34.06
CA GLU A 447 36.72 0.03 -34.95
C GLU A 447 36.07 -0.53 -36.22
N CYS A 448 34.91 0.00 -36.59
CA CYS A 448 34.22 -0.39 -37.81
C CYS A 448 34.98 0.08 -39.05
N ARG A 449 35.13 -0.77 -40.06
CA ARG A 449 35.85 -0.42 -41.29
C ARG A 449 35.05 0.45 -42.26
N GLN A 450 33.73 0.53 -42.09
CA GLN A 450 32.85 1.35 -42.93
C GLN A 450 32.71 2.75 -42.32
N CYS A 451 32.15 2.87 -41.12
CA CYS A 451 31.85 4.17 -40.49
C CYS A 451 32.87 4.64 -39.44
N ASN A 452 33.93 3.88 -39.16
CA ASN A 452 34.99 4.21 -38.19
C ASN A 452 34.51 4.41 -36.73
N ILE A 453 33.32 3.95 -36.35
CA ILE A 453 32.91 3.95 -34.93
C ILE A 453 33.78 3.00 -34.11
N MET A 454 34.23 3.43 -32.93
CA MET A 454 34.91 2.56 -31.96
C MET A 454 33.95 2.04 -30.90
N ALA A 455 33.80 0.73 -30.80
CA ALA A 455 32.88 0.07 -29.89
C ALA A 455 33.56 -1.03 -29.07
N CYS A 456 33.16 -1.17 -27.81
CA CYS A 456 33.53 -2.29 -26.96
C CYS A 456 32.89 -3.59 -27.50
N ARG A 457 33.40 -4.73 -27.04
CA ARG A 457 32.86 -6.05 -27.44
C ARG A 457 31.35 -6.15 -27.21
N ARG A 458 30.85 -5.61 -26.10
CA ARG A 458 29.43 -5.67 -25.73
C ARG A 458 28.56 -4.85 -26.68
N CYS A 459 28.93 -3.60 -26.98
CA CYS A 459 28.15 -2.76 -27.89
C CYS A 459 28.18 -3.29 -29.31
N ARG A 460 29.34 -3.77 -29.78
CA ARG A 460 29.50 -4.38 -31.10
C ARG A 460 28.57 -5.59 -31.37
N TYR A 461 28.23 -6.37 -30.35
CA TYR A 461 27.41 -7.58 -30.55
C TYR A 461 25.94 -7.40 -30.18
N ASN A 462 25.61 -6.36 -29.41
CA ASN A 462 24.28 -6.24 -28.81
C ASN A 462 23.60 -4.89 -29.09
N ARG A 463 24.28 -3.92 -29.70
CA ARG A 463 23.74 -2.57 -29.95
C ARG A 463 23.91 -2.13 -31.40
N LEU A 464 25.09 -2.39 -31.96
CA LEU A 464 25.46 -2.22 -33.36
C LEU A 464 25.37 -3.57 -34.07
#